data_AF-A0ABD7YJZ9-F1
#
_entry.id   AF-A0ABD7YJZ9-F1
#
_cell.length_a   1.000
_cell.length_b   1.000
_cell.length_c   1.000
_cell.angle_alpha   90.00
_cell.angle_beta   90.00
_cell.angle_gamma   90.00
#
_symmetry.space_group_name_H-M   'P 1'
#
loop_
_entity.id
_entity.type
_entity.pdbx_description
1 polymer ?
#
loop_
_entity_poly.entity_id
_entity_poly.type
_entity_poly.pdbx_seq_one_letter_code
_entity_poly.pdbx_strand_id
1 'polypeptide(L)'
;MNTYMMLVIWGLLIVIAIFDLKENRIPNKYLLLIIFFTSMLKLTSQEAISTSFINGFLGASIMFSGALILHLIKALAPGDVKLLGCIGYLVGWGNLTTTSYWLVIASGMIAALFGLFMVAGEGAIIRSKKDYYLSLFLGGSSNFYNGDTSGKLRMPLAPSVVVGLALSHYF
;
A
#
# COMPACT_ATOMS: atom_id res chain seq x y z
N MET A 1 -3.22 -27.60 -0.24
CA MET A 1 -3.44 -26.15 -0.42
C MET A 1 -4.42 -25.97 -1.56
N ASN A 2 -5.58 -25.34 -1.34
CA ASN A 2 -6.61 -25.20 -2.37
C ASN A 2 -6.22 -24.09 -3.37
N THR A 3 -5.60 -24.45 -4.49
CA THR A 3 -5.09 -23.53 -5.53
C THR A 3 -6.15 -22.54 -6.01
N TYR A 4 -7.42 -22.97 -6.10
CA TYR A 4 -8.54 -22.13 -6.50
C TYR A 4 -8.80 -20.96 -5.53
N MET A 5 -8.74 -21.19 -4.22
CA MET A 5 -8.95 -20.13 -3.22
C MET A 5 -7.81 -19.11 -3.26
N MET A 6 -6.59 -19.56 -3.53
CA MET A 6 -5.44 -18.67 -3.68
C MET A 6 -5.59 -17.74 -4.89
N LEU A 7 -6.04 -18.28 -6.04
CA LEU A 7 -6.30 -17.47 -7.24
C LEU A 7 -7.37 -16.39 -6.99
N VAL A 8 -8.40 -16.70 -6.21
CA VAL A 8 -9.42 -15.71 -5.81
C VAL A 8 -8.81 -14.61 -4.95
N ILE A 9 -7.95 -14.96 -3.99
CA ILE A 9 -7.26 -13.98 -3.14
C ILE A 9 -6.34 -13.07 -3.99
N TRP A 10 -5.57 -13.64 -4.91
CA TRP A 10 -4.74 -12.87 -5.85
C TRP A 10 -5.56 -11.94 -6.74
N GLY A 11 -6.69 -12.42 -7.26
CA GLY A 11 -7.63 -11.60 -8.02
C GLY A 11 -8.17 -10.43 -7.20
N LEU A 12 -8.56 -10.67 -5.94
CA LEU A 12 -9.02 -9.61 -5.02
C LEU A 12 -7.92 -8.59 -4.71
N LEU A 13 -6.68 -9.04 -4.49
CA LEU A 13 -5.53 -8.16 -4.27
C LEU A 13 -5.28 -7.24 -5.46
N ILE A 14 -5.35 -7.77 -6.69
CA ILE A 14 -5.22 -6.97 -7.92
C ILE A 14 -6.37 -5.95 -8.02
N VAL A 15 -7.60 -6.35 -7.74
CA VAL A 15 -8.76 -5.44 -7.73
C VAL A 15 -8.55 -4.31 -6.73
N ILE A 16 -8.08 -4.61 -5.51
CA ILE A 16 -7.79 -3.59 -4.49
C ILE A 16 -6.66 -2.66 -4.95
N ALA A 17 -5.61 -3.18 -5.59
CA ALA A 17 -4.55 -2.35 -6.17
C ALA A 17 -5.08 -1.39 -7.23
N ILE A 18 -5.99 -1.86 -8.10
CA ILE A 18 -6.62 -1.02 -9.14
C ILE A 18 -7.54 0.03 -8.50
N PHE A 19 -8.32 -0.32 -7.48
CA PHE A 19 -9.18 0.63 -6.77
C PHE A 19 -8.37 1.69 -6.01
N ASP A 20 -7.27 1.30 -5.38
CA ASP A 20 -6.36 2.23 -4.69
C ASP A 20 -5.77 3.24 -5.68
N LEU A 21 -5.35 2.78 -6.87
CA LEU A 21 -4.87 3.62 -7.97
C LEU A 21 -5.93 4.58 -8.51
N LYS A 22 -7.19 4.14 -8.62
CA LYS A 22 -8.25 4.89 -9.30
C LYS A 22 -8.94 5.90 -8.39
N GLU A 23 -9.22 5.53 -7.14
CA GLU A 23 -10.12 6.27 -6.26
C GLU A 23 -9.40 6.80 -5.00
N ASN A 24 -8.10 6.50 -4.81
CA ASN A 24 -7.30 6.88 -3.63
C ASN A 24 -7.99 6.54 -2.30
N ARG A 25 -8.88 5.54 -2.31
CA ARG A 25 -9.67 5.08 -1.17
C ARG A 25 -9.85 3.59 -1.29
N ILE A 26 -9.48 2.87 -0.24
CA ILE A 26 -9.70 1.42 -0.12
C ILE A 26 -11.08 1.21 0.53
N PRO A 27 -12.09 0.68 -0.19
CA PRO A 27 -13.39 0.39 0.39
C PRO A 27 -13.26 -0.79 1.38
N ASN A 28 -13.75 -0.61 2.61
CA ASN A 28 -13.68 -1.66 3.65
C ASN A 28 -14.31 -2.99 3.21
N LYS A 29 -15.25 -2.97 2.24
CA LYS A 29 -15.91 -4.17 1.68
C LYS A 29 -14.90 -5.16 1.10
N TYR A 30 -13.88 -4.69 0.40
CA TYR A 30 -12.88 -5.57 -0.23
C TYR A 30 -11.89 -6.16 0.78
N LEU A 31 -11.54 -5.38 1.81
CA LEU A 31 -10.73 -5.88 2.93
C LEU A 31 -11.46 -7.00 3.68
N LEU A 32 -12.76 -6.84 3.91
CA LEU A 32 -13.59 -7.86 4.56
C LEU A 32 -13.66 -9.14 3.71
N LEU A 33 -13.76 -9.01 2.37
CA LEU A 33 -13.67 -10.13 1.44
C LEU A 33 -12.34 -10.88 1.54
N ILE A 34 -11.19 -10.19 1.65
CA ILE A 34 -9.89 -10.85 1.88
C ILE A 34 -9.92 -11.67 3.17
N ILE A 35 -10.40 -11.09 4.27
CA ILE A 35 -10.47 -11.77 5.57
C ILE A 35 -11.39 -13.00 5.48
N PHE A 36 -12.51 -12.87 4.76
CA PHE A 36 -13.44 -13.97 4.56
C PHE A 36 -12.78 -15.13 3.78
N PHE A 37 -12.15 -14.87 2.64
CA PHE A 37 -11.49 -15.93 1.87
C PHE A 37 -10.27 -16.52 2.57
N THR A 38 -9.50 -15.71 3.30
CA THR A 38 -8.36 -16.20 4.08
C THR A 38 -8.78 -17.06 5.26
N SER A 39 -9.89 -16.74 5.93
CA SER A 39 -10.44 -17.61 6.99
C SER A 39 -10.95 -18.94 6.43
N MET A 40 -11.62 -18.94 5.26
CA MET A 40 -12.01 -20.16 4.56
C MET A 40 -10.79 -21.02 4.17
N LEU A 41 -9.70 -20.39 3.71
CA LEU A 41 -8.46 -21.10 3.38
C LEU A 41 -7.86 -21.80 4.62
N LYS A 42 -7.86 -21.12 5.77
CA LYS A 42 -7.38 -21.67 7.06
C LYS A 42 -8.29 -22.74 7.66
N LEU A 43 -9.57 -22.76 7.30
CA LEU A 43 -10.46 -23.88 7.66
C LEU A 43 -10.14 -25.14 6.85
N THR A 44 -9.63 -24.97 5.62
CA THR A 44 -9.25 -26.08 4.74
C THR A 44 -7.80 -26.54 4.86
N SER A 45 -6.99 -25.88 5.71
CA SER A 45 -5.60 -26.30 5.94
C SER A 45 -5.52 -27.55 6.81
N GLN A 46 -4.48 -28.35 6.62
CA GLN A 46 -4.20 -29.58 7.40
C GLN A 46 -3.74 -29.28 8.84
N GLU A 47 -3.32 -28.05 9.11
CA GLU A 47 -2.97 -27.58 10.44
C GLU A 47 -4.21 -27.53 11.36
N ALA A 48 -3.99 -27.69 12.66
CA ALA A 48 -5.08 -27.54 13.63
C ALA A 48 -5.77 -26.18 13.45
N ILE A 49 -7.10 -26.19 13.43
CA ILE A 49 -7.90 -24.99 13.18
C ILE A 49 -7.52 -23.90 14.20
N SER A 50 -7.40 -24.25 15.47
CA SER A 50 -7.02 -23.31 16.53
C SER A 50 -5.66 -22.65 16.28
N THR A 51 -4.62 -23.41 15.91
CA THR A 51 -3.28 -22.88 15.68
C THR A 51 -3.22 -21.97 14.45
N SER A 52 -3.93 -22.35 13.38
CA SER A 52 -4.00 -21.58 12.13
C SER A 52 -4.66 -20.20 12.32
N PHE A 53 -5.75 -20.16 13.09
CA PHE A 53 -6.43 -18.90 13.42
C PHE A 53 -5.58 -18.04 14.35
N ILE A 54 -4.98 -18.61 15.40
CA ILE A 54 -4.09 -17.90 16.34
C ILE A 54 -2.92 -17.28 15.59
N ASN A 55 -2.24 -18.05 14.73
CA ASN A 55 -1.13 -17.55 13.91
C ASN A 55 -1.55 -16.42 12.97
N GLY A 56 -2.78 -16.47 12.44
CA GLY A 56 -3.37 -15.38 11.66
C GLY A 56 -3.59 -14.12 12.46
N PHE A 57 -4.23 -14.24 13.62
CA PHE A 57 -4.50 -13.09 14.50
C PHE A 57 -3.23 -12.45 15.04
N LEU A 58 -2.24 -13.26 15.42
CA LEU A 58 -0.92 -12.77 15.80
C LEU A 58 -0.29 -11.98 14.65
N GLY A 59 -0.25 -12.56 13.45
CA GLY A 59 0.33 -11.88 12.28
C GLY A 59 -0.38 -10.56 11.94
N ALA A 60 -1.71 -10.56 11.99
CA ALA A 60 -2.52 -9.36 11.80
C ALA A 60 -2.20 -8.29 12.85
N SER A 61 -2.13 -8.68 14.13
CA SER A 61 -1.87 -7.76 15.25
C SER A 61 -0.50 -7.08 15.13
N ILE A 62 0.54 -7.81 14.75
CA ILE A 62 1.91 -7.27 14.64
C ILE A 62 2.02 -6.33 13.45
N MET A 63 1.54 -6.76 12.27
CA MET A 63 1.57 -5.91 11.08
C MET A 63 0.71 -4.67 11.27
N PHE A 64 -0.47 -4.82 11.88
CA PHE A 64 -1.35 -3.69 12.18
C PHE A 64 -0.72 -2.73 13.18
N SER A 65 -0.14 -3.23 14.29
CA SER A 65 0.52 -2.38 15.29
C SER A 65 1.75 -1.66 14.73
N GLY A 66 2.58 -2.36 13.95
CA GLY A 66 3.70 -1.75 13.23
C GLY A 66 3.24 -0.67 12.25
N ALA A 67 2.20 -0.95 11.48
CA ALA A 67 1.61 0.03 10.57
C ALA A 67 0.95 1.21 11.29
N LEU A 68 0.37 0.98 12.47
CA LEU A 68 -0.21 2.03 13.33
C LEU A 68 0.88 2.97 13.83
N ILE A 69 2.04 2.45 14.27
CA ILE A 69 3.20 3.27 14.64
C ILE A 69 3.63 4.17 13.47
N LEU A 70 3.73 3.61 12.25
CA LEU A 70 4.05 4.39 11.04
C LEU A 70 2.97 5.44 10.73
N HIS A 71 1.71 5.13 10.99
CA HIS A 71 0.62 6.10 10.84
C HIS A 71 0.70 7.25 11.85
N LEU A 72 1.09 6.99 13.10
CA LEU A 72 1.30 8.04 14.10
C LEU A 72 2.42 9.00 13.69
N ILE A 73 3.45 8.48 13.01
CA ILE A 73 4.55 9.29 12.42
C ILE A 73 4.09 10.01 11.13
N LYS A 74 2.81 9.87 10.73
CA LYS A 74 2.21 10.40 9.49
C LYS A 74 2.85 9.87 8.21
N ALA A 75 3.55 8.74 8.27
CA ALA A 75 4.14 8.09 7.10
C ALA A 75 3.11 7.31 6.27
N LEU A 76 2.06 6.78 6.90
CA LEU A 76 1.06 5.92 6.26
C LEU A 76 -0.36 6.52 6.32
N ALA A 77 -1.17 6.29 5.29
CA ALA A 77 -2.59 6.64 5.33
C ALA A 77 -3.37 5.63 6.21
N PRO A 78 -4.50 6.02 6.83
CA PRO A 78 -5.29 5.11 7.66
C PRO A 78 -5.89 3.93 6.87
N GLY A 79 -5.97 4.03 5.53
CA GLY A 79 -6.37 2.92 4.67
C GLY A 79 -5.28 1.82 4.59
N ASP A 80 -4.05 2.24 4.36
CA ASP A 80 -2.87 1.39 4.23
C ASP A 80 -2.63 0.53 5.48
N VAL A 81 -2.87 1.11 6.67
CA VAL A 81 -2.76 0.40 7.95
C VAL A 81 -3.71 -0.79 8.01
N LYS A 82 -4.95 -0.61 7.52
CA LYS A 82 -5.95 -1.69 7.50
C LYS A 82 -5.57 -2.77 6.50
N LEU A 83 -5.03 -2.38 5.34
CA LEU A 83 -4.57 -3.30 4.32
C LEU A 83 -3.41 -4.16 4.85
N LEU A 84 -2.40 -3.55 5.48
CA LEU A 84 -1.28 -4.27 6.09
C LEU A 84 -1.74 -5.21 7.20
N GLY A 85 -2.75 -4.82 8.00
CA GLY A 85 -3.37 -5.73 8.97
C GLY A 85 -4.02 -6.96 8.31
N CYS A 86 -4.73 -6.77 7.19
CA CYS A 86 -5.35 -7.88 6.44
C CYS A 86 -4.29 -8.82 5.84
N ILE A 87 -3.16 -8.27 5.38
CA ILE A 87 -2.04 -9.06 4.85
C ILE A 87 -1.32 -9.80 5.96
N GLY A 88 -1.14 -9.18 7.13
CA GLY A 88 -0.63 -9.87 8.31
C GLY A 88 -1.49 -11.08 8.68
N TYR A 89 -2.82 -10.97 8.53
CA TYR A 89 -3.73 -12.10 8.74
C TYR A 89 -3.54 -13.21 7.69
N LEU A 90 -3.39 -12.83 6.43
CA LEU A 90 -3.17 -13.74 5.30
C LEU A 90 -1.87 -14.53 5.46
N VAL A 91 -0.76 -13.83 5.74
CA VAL A 91 0.58 -14.40 5.87
C VAL A 91 0.73 -15.22 7.15
N GLY A 92 0.16 -14.72 8.25
CA GLY A 92 0.35 -15.30 9.59
C GLY A 92 1.75 -15.10 10.16
N TRP A 93 1.95 -15.55 11.40
CA TRP A 93 3.20 -15.34 12.15
C TRP A 93 4.46 -15.92 11.47
N GLY A 94 4.37 -17.12 10.87
CA GLY A 94 5.55 -17.86 10.40
C GLY A 94 6.35 -17.16 9.30
N ASN A 95 5.67 -16.52 8.35
CA ASN A 95 6.31 -15.86 7.20
C ASN A 95 6.31 -14.33 7.30
N LEU A 96 6.11 -13.80 8.50
CA LEU A 96 5.89 -12.37 8.68
C LEU A 96 7.15 -11.54 8.40
N THR A 97 8.31 -12.05 8.80
CA THR A 97 9.63 -11.40 8.63
C THR A 97 10.10 -11.40 7.18
N THR A 98 9.94 -12.52 6.48
CA THR A 98 10.26 -12.63 5.04
C THR A 98 9.34 -11.73 4.24
N THR A 99 8.05 -11.73 4.55
CA THR A 99 7.08 -10.88 3.84
C THR A 99 7.32 -9.39 4.12
N SER A 100 7.61 -8.99 5.36
CA SER A 100 7.91 -7.59 5.67
C SER A 100 9.15 -7.08 4.94
N TYR A 101 10.20 -7.91 4.85
CA TYR A 101 11.42 -7.58 4.12
C TYR A 101 11.14 -7.30 2.64
N TRP A 102 10.42 -8.20 1.96
CA TRP A 102 10.06 -8.02 0.56
C TRP A 102 9.08 -6.86 0.32
N LEU A 103 8.16 -6.60 1.26
CA LEU A 103 7.27 -5.43 1.21
C LEU A 103 8.04 -4.11 1.26
N VAL A 104 9.06 -4.00 2.13
CA VAL A 104 9.90 -2.81 2.23
C VAL A 104 10.71 -2.61 0.94
N ILE A 105 11.27 -3.67 0.37
CA ILE A 105 12.02 -3.59 -0.89
C ILE A 105 11.10 -3.15 -2.03
N ALA A 106 9.96 -3.81 -2.21
CA ALA A 106 9.03 -3.50 -3.30
C ALA A 106 8.51 -2.06 -3.19
N SER A 107 8.16 -1.62 -1.98
CA SER A 107 7.72 -0.23 -1.74
C SER A 107 8.81 0.79 -1.94
N GLY A 108 10.04 0.51 -1.48
CA GLY A 108 11.20 1.34 -1.75
C GLY A 108 11.48 1.48 -3.25
N MET A 109 11.43 0.38 -4.00
CA MET A 109 11.65 0.38 -5.46
C MET A 109 10.57 1.19 -6.19
N ILE A 110 9.30 0.97 -5.89
CA ILE A 110 8.18 1.68 -6.55
C ILE A 110 8.19 3.15 -6.17
N ALA A 111 8.46 3.48 -4.90
CA ALA A 111 8.62 4.86 -4.45
C ALA A 111 9.78 5.57 -5.15
N ALA A 112 10.92 4.89 -5.30
CA ALA A 112 12.09 5.43 -6.01
C ALA A 112 11.78 5.69 -7.50
N LEU A 113 11.12 4.75 -8.18
CA LEU A 113 10.73 4.90 -9.58
C LEU A 113 9.73 6.06 -9.77
N PHE A 114 8.73 6.18 -8.91
CA PHE A 114 7.81 7.33 -8.94
C PHE A 114 8.52 8.64 -8.65
N GLY A 115 9.47 8.64 -7.71
CA GLY A 115 10.32 9.80 -7.43
C GLY A 115 11.16 10.23 -8.64
N LEU A 116 11.80 9.27 -9.32
CA LEU A 116 12.56 9.53 -10.54
C LEU A 116 11.68 10.00 -11.69
N PHE A 117 10.52 9.38 -11.90
CA PHE A 117 9.55 9.81 -12.90
C PHE A 117 9.10 11.26 -12.65
N MET A 118 8.90 11.62 -11.39
CA MET A 118 8.55 12.99 -11.01
C MET A 118 9.70 13.96 -11.31
N VAL A 119 10.94 13.65 -10.88
CA VAL A 119 12.12 14.50 -11.17
C VAL A 119 12.34 14.65 -12.69
N ALA A 120 12.12 13.59 -13.46
CA ALA A 120 12.22 13.61 -14.92
C ALA A 120 11.08 14.41 -15.58
N GLY A 121 9.85 14.32 -15.06
CA GLY A 121 8.69 15.12 -15.49
C GLY A 121 8.77 16.59 -15.05
N GLU A 122 9.48 16.88 -13.96
CA GLU A 122 9.72 18.22 -13.43
C GLU A 122 10.61 19.09 -14.33
N GLY A 123 11.13 18.59 -15.45
CA GLY A 123 11.61 19.44 -16.55
C GLY A 123 10.59 20.49 -17.00
N ALA A 124 9.28 20.26 -16.80
CA ALA A 124 8.20 21.22 -17.04
C ALA A 124 7.85 22.11 -15.82
N ILE A 125 7.99 21.61 -14.58
CA ILE A 125 7.58 22.31 -13.35
C ILE A 125 8.69 23.25 -12.84
N ILE A 126 9.97 22.92 -13.06
CA ILE A 126 11.12 23.79 -12.75
C ILE A 126 11.06 25.09 -13.57
N ARG A 127 10.45 25.05 -14.78
CA ARG A 127 10.21 26.24 -15.60
C ARG A 127 9.22 27.20 -14.93
N SER A 128 8.13 26.68 -14.37
CA SER A 128 7.13 27.50 -13.64
C SER A 128 7.68 28.14 -12.36
N LYS A 129 8.59 27.48 -11.63
CA LYS A 129 9.24 28.12 -10.46
C LYS A 129 10.19 29.25 -10.86
N LYS A 130 10.93 29.11 -11.97
CA LYS A 130 11.78 30.20 -12.48
C LYS A 130 10.95 31.40 -12.90
N ASP A 131 9.83 31.18 -13.59
CA ASP A 131 8.92 32.25 -14.01
C ASP A 131 8.26 32.96 -12.80
N TYR A 132 7.98 32.25 -11.70
CA TYR A 132 7.47 32.82 -10.44
C TYR A 132 8.47 33.75 -9.75
N TYR A 133 9.73 33.32 -9.60
CA TYR A 133 10.76 34.19 -9.02
C TYR A 133 11.10 35.37 -9.94
N LEU A 134 11.03 35.17 -11.26
CA LEU A 134 11.23 36.23 -12.24
C LEU A 134 10.08 37.27 -12.20
N SER A 135 8.82 36.85 -12.07
CA SER A 135 7.67 37.76 -11.95
C SER A 135 7.66 38.53 -10.62
N LEU A 136 8.16 37.92 -9.54
CA LEU A 136 8.33 38.58 -8.24
C LEU A 136 9.44 39.64 -8.27
N PHE A 137 10.51 39.39 -9.04
CA PHE A 137 11.60 40.35 -9.23
C PHE A 137 11.25 41.49 -10.22
N LEU A 138 10.31 41.25 -11.13
CA LEU A 138 9.82 42.23 -12.13
C LEU A 138 8.60 43.04 -11.67
N GLY A 139 8.17 42.92 -10.41
CA GLY A 139 7.15 43.80 -9.82
C GLY A 139 5.74 43.63 -10.38
N GLY A 140 5.41 42.46 -10.94
CA GLY A 140 4.08 42.16 -11.46
C GLY A 140 3.14 41.74 -10.33
N SER A 141 2.10 42.52 -10.07
CA SER A 141 0.98 42.14 -9.20
C SER A 141 0.28 40.91 -9.78
N SER A 142 0.56 39.73 -9.22
CA SER A 142 -0.09 38.48 -9.61
C SER A 142 -1.06 38.05 -8.52
N ASN A 143 -2.35 38.16 -8.83
CA ASN A 143 -3.44 37.54 -8.09
C ASN A 143 -3.06 36.11 -7.66
N PHE A 144 -3.34 35.82 -6.38
CA PHE A 144 -3.19 34.54 -5.72
C PHE A 144 -3.50 33.35 -6.64
N TYR A 145 -2.46 32.75 -7.24
CA TYR A 145 -2.48 31.34 -7.53
C TYR A 145 -2.34 30.62 -6.19
N ASN A 146 -3.47 30.41 -5.52
CA ASN A 146 -3.60 29.31 -4.59
C ASN A 146 -3.31 28.05 -5.39
N GLY A 147 -2.04 27.66 -5.42
CA GLY A 147 -1.61 26.38 -5.94
C GLY A 147 -2.46 25.35 -5.24
N ASP A 148 -3.38 24.77 -6.01
CA ASP A 148 -4.38 23.86 -5.54
C ASP A 148 -3.65 22.74 -4.80
N THR A 149 -3.69 22.76 -3.48
CA THR A 149 -3.18 21.68 -2.62
C THR A 149 -4.07 20.43 -2.74
N SER A 150 -4.99 20.42 -3.71
CA SER A 150 -5.72 19.26 -4.21
C SER A 150 -4.82 18.19 -4.84
N GLY A 151 -3.56 18.49 -5.14
CA GLY A 151 -2.60 17.56 -5.74
C GLY A 151 -1.61 16.93 -4.75
N LYS A 152 -1.99 16.63 -3.51
CA LYS A 152 -1.14 15.79 -2.64
C LYS A 152 -1.06 14.39 -3.27
N LEU A 153 -0.06 14.20 -4.12
CA LEU A 153 0.33 12.93 -4.72
C LEU A 153 0.60 11.94 -3.58
N ARG A 154 -0.41 11.14 -3.27
CA ARG A 154 -0.28 9.98 -2.41
C ARG A 154 0.20 8.85 -3.31
N MET A 155 1.32 8.24 -2.94
CA MET A 155 1.76 7.03 -3.60
C MET A 155 0.71 5.93 -3.32
N PRO A 156 0.19 5.26 -4.36
CA PRO A 156 -0.72 4.14 -4.18
C PRO A 156 0.09 2.98 -3.58
N LEU A 157 -0.18 2.66 -2.31
CA LEU A 157 0.56 1.68 -1.54
C LEU A 157 0.10 0.26 -1.87
N ALA A 158 -1.17 0.06 -2.21
CA ALA A 158 -1.70 -1.27 -2.49
C ALA A 158 -0.99 -1.99 -3.66
N PRO A 159 -0.72 -1.37 -4.83
CA PRO A 159 0.04 -2.01 -5.90
C PRO A 159 1.42 -2.48 -5.47
N SER A 160 2.12 -1.66 -4.67
CA SER A 160 3.43 -2.02 -4.16
C SER A 160 3.38 -3.23 -3.24
N VAL A 161 2.37 -3.27 -2.39
CA VAL A 161 2.18 -4.35 -1.44
C VAL A 161 1.84 -5.66 -2.14
N VAL A 162 1.05 -5.63 -3.23
CA VAL A 162 0.78 -6.81 -4.06
C VAL A 162 2.07 -7.34 -4.70
N VAL A 163 2.92 -6.46 -5.23
CA VAL A 163 4.23 -6.86 -5.79
C VAL A 163 5.14 -7.46 -4.72
N GLY A 164 5.20 -6.85 -3.53
CA GLY A 164 6.01 -7.38 -2.42
C GLY A 164 5.53 -8.75 -1.93
N LEU A 165 4.21 -8.95 -1.84
CA LEU A 165 3.61 -10.26 -1.53
C LEU A 165 3.95 -11.32 -2.60
N ALA A 166 3.99 -10.92 -3.88
CA ALA A 166 4.33 -11.83 -4.96
C ALA A 166 5.78 -12.27 -4.88
N LEU A 167 6.68 -11.34 -4.58
CA LEU A 167 8.10 -11.63 -4.36
C LEU A 167 8.29 -12.55 -3.15
N SER A 168 7.61 -12.30 -2.03
CA SER A 168 7.71 -13.17 -0.84
C SER A 168 7.12 -14.56 -1.01
N HIS A 169 6.24 -14.76 -1.99
CA HIS A 169 5.70 -16.08 -2.31
C HIS A 169 6.60 -16.84 -3.30
N TYR A 170 7.42 -16.14 -4.07
CA TYR A 170 8.33 -16.74 -5.05
C TYR A 170 9.68 -17.13 -4.44
N PHE A 171 10.20 -16.32 -3.52
CA PHE A 171 11.48 -16.52 -2.83
C PHE A 171 11.29 -16.96 -1.38
#